data_AF-A0A3B9GJI3-F1
#
_entry.id   AF-A0A3B9GJI3-F1
#
_cell.length_a   1.000
_cell.length_b   1.000
_cell.length_c   1.000
_cell.angle_alpha   90.00
_cell.angle_beta   90.00
_cell.angle_gamma   90.00
#
_symmetry.space_group_name_H-M   'P 1'
#
loop_
_entity.id
_entity.type
_entity.pdbx_description
1 polymer ?
#
loop_
_entity_poly.entity_id
_entity_poly.type
_entity_poly.pdbx_seq_one_letter_code
_entity_poly.pdbx_strand_id
1 'polypeptide(L)'
;MKQKLVPLYPEEERGLLSFGKRSRPGETLIQSFLFFCAAISIFTTLGIIVVLGTESLSFFKEVTLWEFFTTTAWQPTIGQFGILPLLSSTLVTSFLAMLVALPLGLGVAIYLAEYASERMRETLKPILEVLAGVPTIVYGYFALTVVTPFLRGLFGSETVEVYNTLSAGLVMGILILPLISSMCEDALSSVPRSLREAAYAMGAT
;
A
#
# COMPACT_ATOMS: atom_id res chain seq x y z
N MET A 1 29.85 -9.14 -75.89
CA MET A 1 29.03 -7.98 -75.54
C MET A 1 27.93 -8.40 -74.56
N LYS A 2 28.24 -8.46 -73.26
CA LYS A 2 27.30 -8.38 -72.12
C LYS A 2 28.10 -7.82 -70.95
N GLN A 3 27.61 -6.70 -70.45
CA GLN A 3 28.25 -5.71 -69.60
C GLN A 3 28.22 -6.19 -68.15
N LYS A 4 29.38 -6.30 -67.49
CA LYS A 4 29.44 -6.45 -66.02
C LYS A 4 28.88 -5.17 -65.41
N LEU A 5 27.71 -5.26 -64.81
CA LEU A 5 27.19 -4.21 -63.94
C LEU A 5 28.07 -4.17 -62.69
N VAL A 6 28.83 -3.08 -62.55
CA VAL A 6 29.54 -2.74 -61.32
C VAL A 6 28.53 -2.05 -60.42
N PRO A 7 28.27 -2.55 -59.20
CA PRO A 7 27.35 -1.89 -58.27
C PRO A 7 27.93 -0.52 -57.85
N LEU A 8 27.13 0.53 -57.99
CA LEU A 8 27.55 1.94 -57.92
C LEU A 8 27.48 2.53 -56.49
N TYR A 9 27.21 1.72 -55.46
CA TYR A 9 27.16 2.16 -54.06
C TYR A 9 27.72 1.09 -53.12
N PRO A 10 28.65 1.42 -52.19
CA PRO A 10 29.28 0.46 -51.26
C PRO A 10 28.34 -0.08 -50.16
N GLU A 11 27.08 0.34 -50.10
CA GLU A 11 26.17 0.06 -48.97
C GLU A 11 25.36 -1.24 -49.13
N GLU A 12 25.33 -1.87 -50.32
CA GLU A 12 24.57 -3.13 -50.54
C GLU A 12 25.19 -4.38 -49.89
N GLU A 13 26.42 -4.31 -49.37
CA GLU A 13 27.03 -5.43 -48.60
C GLU A 13 26.64 -5.46 -47.10
N ARG A 14 25.98 -4.41 -46.57
CA ARG A 14 25.60 -4.38 -45.14
C ARG A 14 24.23 -4.98 -44.84
N GLY A 15 23.84 -5.98 -45.63
CA GLY A 15 22.55 -6.64 -45.56
C GLY A 15 22.54 -7.98 -44.83
N LEU A 16 23.47 -8.29 -43.92
CA LEU A 16 23.39 -9.49 -43.08
C LEU A 16 23.92 -9.20 -41.66
N LEU A 17 23.15 -8.45 -40.88
CA LEU A 17 23.29 -8.47 -39.42
C LEU A 17 22.93 -9.88 -38.93
N SER A 18 23.92 -10.75 -38.86
CA SER A 18 23.85 -12.01 -38.14
C SER A 18 23.55 -11.69 -36.67
N PHE A 19 22.29 -11.88 -36.25
CA PHE A 19 21.90 -12.04 -34.85
C PHE A 19 22.45 -13.38 -34.33
N GLY A 20 23.76 -13.59 -34.43
CA GLY A 20 24.43 -14.67 -33.74
C GLY A 20 24.26 -14.43 -32.25
N LYS A 21 23.53 -15.33 -31.57
CA LYS A 21 23.39 -15.37 -30.11
C LYS A 21 24.79 -15.52 -29.51
N ARG A 22 25.48 -14.40 -29.25
CA ARG A 22 26.76 -14.41 -28.55
C ARG A 22 26.44 -14.90 -27.14
N SER A 23 26.80 -16.14 -26.83
CA SER A 23 26.66 -16.70 -25.49
C SER A 23 27.44 -15.83 -24.52
N ARG A 24 26.72 -14.98 -23.77
CA ARG A 24 27.27 -14.20 -22.67
C ARG A 24 27.08 -15.04 -21.42
N PRO A 25 28.10 -15.76 -20.91
CA PRO A 25 27.93 -16.65 -19.78
C PRO A 25 27.41 -15.93 -18.52
N GLY A 26 27.71 -14.64 -18.37
CA GLY A 26 27.15 -13.81 -17.30
C GLY A 26 25.63 -13.59 -17.42
N GLU A 27 25.10 -13.50 -18.64
CA GLU A 27 23.66 -13.35 -18.88
C GLU A 27 22.91 -14.64 -18.52
N THR A 28 23.46 -15.80 -18.91
CA THR A 28 22.91 -17.10 -18.54
C THR A 28 22.95 -17.33 -17.03
N LEU A 29 24.01 -16.90 -16.34
CA LEU A 29 24.11 -17.01 -14.88
C LEU A 29 23.05 -16.16 -14.18
N ILE A 30 22.90 -14.89 -14.59
CA ILE A 30 21.87 -13.98 -14.05
C ILE A 30 20.47 -14.54 -14.33
N GLN A 31 20.21 -14.99 -15.55
CA GLN A 31 18.91 -15.55 -15.93
C GLN A 31 18.57 -16.81 -15.12
N SER A 32 19.56 -17.69 -14.90
CA SER A 32 19.38 -18.91 -14.11
C SER A 32 19.15 -18.60 -12.63
N PHE A 33 19.86 -17.62 -12.08
CA PHE A 33 19.66 -17.16 -10.71
C PHE A 33 18.28 -16.54 -10.52
N LEU A 34 17.86 -15.64 -11.42
CA LEU A 34 16.53 -15.04 -11.38
C LEU A 34 15.42 -16.10 -11.54
N PHE A 35 15.62 -17.07 -12.42
CA PHE A 35 14.68 -18.19 -12.58
C PHE A 35 14.59 -19.03 -11.31
N PHE A 36 15.71 -19.29 -10.65
CA PHE A 36 15.74 -20.01 -9.37
C PHE A 36 15.03 -19.24 -8.25
N CYS A 37 15.28 -17.93 -8.12
CA CYS A 37 14.58 -17.08 -7.17
C CYS A 37 13.07 -17.06 -7.43
N ALA A 38 12.65 -16.94 -8.70
CA ALA A 38 11.25 -16.98 -9.09
C ALA A 38 10.61 -18.34 -8.77
N ALA A 39 11.31 -19.44 -9.07
CA ALA A 39 10.85 -20.79 -8.74
C ALA A 39 10.66 -20.97 -7.23
N ILE A 40 11.64 -20.56 -6.41
CA ILE A 40 11.53 -20.60 -4.94
C ILE A 40 10.29 -19.80 -4.49
N SER A 41 10.12 -18.58 -4.98
CA SER A 41 8.96 -17.74 -4.61
C SER A 41 7.63 -18.43 -4.91
N ILE A 42 7.51 -19.06 -6.08
CA ILE A 42 6.31 -19.83 -6.46
C ILE A 42 6.11 -21.02 -5.50
N PHE A 43 7.16 -21.81 -5.23
CA PHE A 43 7.06 -22.96 -4.34
C PHE A 43 6.75 -22.57 -2.89
N THR A 44 7.33 -21.48 -2.39
CA THR A 44 7.00 -20.95 -1.06
C THR A 44 5.54 -20.50 -0.99
N THR A 45 5.05 -19.81 -2.04
CA THR A 45 3.64 -19.38 -2.10
C THR A 45 2.70 -20.58 -2.13
N LEU A 46 3.00 -21.60 -2.95
CA LEU A 46 2.24 -22.85 -2.96
C LEU A 46 2.28 -23.55 -1.60
N GLY A 47 3.43 -23.58 -0.94
CA GLY A 47 3.58 -24.12 0.42
C GLY A 47 2.70 -23.39 1.43
N ILE A 48 2.67 -22.06 1.41
CA ILE A 48 1.80 -21.25 2.27
C ILE A 48 0.32 -21.58 2.01
N ILE A 49 -0.10 -21.68 0.75
CA ILE A 49 -1.49 -22.02 0.39
C ILE A 49 -1.86 -23.41 0.92
N VAL A 50 -0.99 -24.40 0.74
CA VAL A 50 -1.23 -25.77 1.22
C VAL A 50 -1.34 -25.79 2.74
N VAL A 51 -0.38 -25.18 3.47
CA VAL A 51 -0.38 -25.13 4.93
C VAL A 51 -1.63 -24.42 5.46
N LEU A 52 -1.93 -23.21 4.94
CA LEU A 52 -3.13 -22.48 5.37
C LEU A 52 -4.41 -23.26 5.07
N GLY A 53 -4.47 -23.94 3.92
CA GLY A 53 -5.60 -24.80 3.56
C GLY A 53 -5.79 -25.97 4.52
N THR A 54 -4.71 -26.70 4.83
CA THR A 54 -4.78 -27.85 5.75
C THR A 54 -5.08 -27.45 7.18
N GLU A 55 -4.50 -26.34 7.67
CA GLU A 55 -4.78 -25.82 9.02
C GLU A 55 -6.22 -25.29 9.11
N SER A 56 -6.70 -24.58 8.10
CA SER A 56 -8.10 -24.10 8.06
C SER A 56 -9.09 -25.25 8.03
N LEU A 57 -8.82 -26.31 7.24
CA LEU A 57 -9.67 -27.50 7.21
C LEU A 57 -9.68 -28.24 8.54
N SER A 58 -8.56 -28.27 9.27
CA SER A 58 -8.50 -28.84 10.62
C SER A 58 -9.28 -28.00 11.62
N PHE A 59 -9.16 -26.67 11.55
CA PHE A 59 -9.94 -25.74 12.37
C PHE A 59 -11.46 -25.92 12.18
N PHE A 60 -11.94 -26.02 10.94
CA PHE A 60 -13.38 -26.18 10.67
C PHE A 60 -13.95 -27.56 11.01
N LYS A 61 -13.12 -28.51 11.46
CA LYS A 61 -13.61 -29.74 12.10
C LYS A 61 -14.01 -29.52 13.55
N GLU A 62 -13.41 -28.54 14.22
CA GLU A 62 -13.68 -28.21 15.61
C GLU A 62 -14.72 -27.09 15.73
N VAL A 63 -14.69 -26.12 14.81
CA VAL A 63 -15.63 -24.99 14.78
C VAL A 63 -16.45 -25.07 13.51
N THR A 64 -17.77 -25.11 13.61
CA THR A 64 -18.62 -25.15 12.42
C THR A 64 -18.60 -23.81 11.68
N LEU A 65 -18.81 -23.82 10.36
CA LEU A 65 -18.94 -22.58 9.58
C LEU A 65 -20.04 -21.67 10.13
N TRP A 66 -21.15 -22.24 10.58
CA TRP A 66 -22.24 -21.49 11.18
C TRP A 66 -21.80 -20.76 12.45
N GLU A 67 -21.16 -21.48 13.39
CA GLU A 67 -20.63 -20.87 14.61
C GLU A 67 -19.58 -19.80 14.29
N PHE A 68 -18.69 -20.05 13.34
CA PHE A 68 -17.67 -19.09 12.93
C PHE A 68 -18.27 -17.75 12.46
N PHE A 69 -19.34 -17.80 11.66
CA PHE A 69 -19.98 -16.58 11.11
C PHE A 69 -21.02 -15.95 12.04
N THR A 70 -21.61 -16.68 12.98
CA THR A 70 -22.69 -16.17 13.84
C THR A 70 -22.26 -15.84 15.26
N THR A 71 -21.16 -16.42 15.74
CA THR A 71 -20.64 -16.15 17.08
C THR A 71 -20.16 -14.71 17.18
N THR A 72 -20.65 -14.00 18.21
CA THR A 72 -20.36 -12.58 18.46
C THR A 72 -19.25 -12.37 19.49
N ALA A 73 -18.53 -13.43 19.85
CA ALA A 73 -17.42 -13.40 20.79
C ALA A 73 -16.16 -13.99 20.15
N TRP A 74 -15.03 -13.34 20.41
CA TRP A 74 -13.71 -13.84 20.09
C TRP A 74 -12.99 -14.16 21.40
N GLN A 75 -13.07 -15.42 21.84
CA GLN A 75 -12.43 -15.92 23.07
C GLN A 75 -11.81 -17.32 22.82
N PRO A 76 -10.63 -17.38 22.18
CA PRO A 76 -9.96 -18.64 21.87
C PRO A 76 -9.72 -19.55 23.07
N THR A 77 -9.47 -18.97 24.26
CA THR A 77 -9.20 -19.73 25.51
C THR A 77 -10.34 -20.66 25.91
N ILE A 78 -11.58 -20.31 25.56
CA ILE A 78 -12.78 -21.10 25.87
C ILE A 78 -13.45 -21.66 24.62
N GLY A 79 -12.73 -21.71 23.49
CA GLY A 79 -13.20 -22.31 22.25
C GLY A 79 -14.19 -21.46 21.43
N GLN A 80 -14.29 -20.15 21.67
CA GLN A 80 -15.18 -19.27 20.90
C GLN A 80 -14.42 -18.52 19.81
N PHE A 81 -14.70 -18.85 18.55
CA PHE A 81 -13.99 -18.33 17.38
C PHE A 81 -14.91 -17.61 16.41
N GLY A 82 -15.65 -16.61 16.89
CA GLY A 82 -16.49 -15.77 16.01
C GLY A 82 -15.66 -14.78 15.19
N ILE A 83 -15.92 -14.71 13.88
CA ILE A 83 -15.26 -13.71 13.00
C ILE A 83 -15.84 -12.30 13.16
N LEU A 84 -17.11 -12.19 13.58
CA LEU A 84 -17.84 -10.91 13.60
C LEU A 84 -17.15 -9.83 14.44
N PRO A 85 -16.62 -10.10 15.65
CA PRO A 85 -15.93 -9.07 16.44
C PRO A 85 -14.65 -8.59 15.77
N LEU A 86 -13.90 -9.49 15.13
CA LEU A 86 -12.68 -9.13 14.40
C LEU A 86 -13.01 -8.26 13.18
N LEU A 87 -13.97 -8.72 12.37
CA LEU A 87 -14.42 -8.00 11.18
C LEU A 87 -14.98 -6.62 11.53
N SER A 88 -15.87 -6.54 12.51
CA SER A 88 -16.45 -5.27 12.96
C SER A 88 -15.41 -4.33 13.55
N SER A 89 -14.47 -4.85 14.36
CA SER A 89 -13.37 -4.04 14.91
C SER A 89 -12.48 -3.49 13.81
N THR A 90 -12.15 -4.28 12.79
CA THR A 90 -11.40 -3.82 11.62
C THR A 90 -12.17 -2.73 10.88
N LEU A 91 -13.43 -2.95 10.54
CA LEU A 91 -14.24 -1.97 9.80
C LEU A 91 -14.39 -0.65 10.56
N VAL A 92 -14.70 -0.70 11.85
CA VAL A 92 -14.85 0.50 12.70
C VAL A 92 -13.51 1.23 12.82
N THR A 93 -12.41 0.52 13.06
CA THR A 93 -11.08 1.13 13.17
C THR A 93 -10.66 1.78 11.85
N SER A 94 -10.86 1.10 10.72
CA SER A 94 -10.59 1.64 9.38
C SER A 94 -11.45 2.86 9.08
N PHE A 95 -12.73 2.84 9.43
CA PHE A 95 -13.63 3.98 9.25
C PHE A 95 -13.15 5.20 10.06
N LEU A 96 -12.83 5.01 11.35
CA LEU A 96 -12.30 6.08 12.20
C LEU A 96 -10.96 6.61 11.69
N ALA A 97 -10.08 5.74 11.22
CA ALA A 97 -8.80 6.14 10.61
C ALA A 97 -9.03 7.01 9.36
N MET A 98 -9.97 6.61 8.48
CA MET A 98 -10.31 7.40 7.29
C MET A 98 -10.95 8.74 7.63
N LEU A 99 -11.79 8.81 8.67
CA LEU A 99 -12.37 10.09 9.12
C LEU A 99 -11.31 11.12 9.54
N VAL A 100 -10.14 10.67 9.99
CA VAL A 100 -9.01 11.54 10.32
C VAL A 100 -8.12 11.77 9.10
N ALA A 101 -7.71 10.69 8.44
CA ALA A 101 -6.71 10.73 7.38
C ALA A 101 -7.20 11.38 6.10
N LEU A 102 -8.45 11.17 5.70
CA LEU A 102 -8.99 11.75 4.47
C LEU A 102 -9.05 13.27 4.51
N PRO A 103 -9.71 13.94 5.48
CA PRO A 103 -9.78 15.39 5.48
C PRO A 103 -8.39 16.03 5.65
N LEU A 104 -7.56 15.48 6.55
CA LEU A 104 -6.22 16.03 6.79
C LEU A 104 -5.29 15.78 5.59
N GLY A 105 -5.23 14.54 5.11
CA GLY A 105 -4.39 14.14 3.99
C GLY A 105 -4.79 14.83 2.68
N LEU A 106 -6.09 14.94 2.40
CA LEU A 106 -6.57 15.69 1.23
C LEU A 106 -6.26 17.19 1.36
N GLY A 107 -6.43 17.77 2.54
CA GLY A 107 -6.07 19.17 2.79
C GLY A 107 -4.58 19.45 2.55
N VAL A 108 -3.71 18.58 3.05
CA VAL A 108 -2.26 18.64 2.81
C VAL A 108 -1.95 18.47 1.32
N ALA A 109 -2.58 17.49 0.65
CA ALA A 109 -2.39 17.24 -0.77
C ALA A 109 -2.79 18.43 -1.64
N ILE A 110 -3.96 19.02 -1.39
CA ILE A 110 -4.44 20.22 -2.12
C ILE A 110 -3.47 21.38 -1.89
N TYR A 111 -3.07 21.62 -0.64
CA TYR A 111 -2.12 22.68 -0.33
C TYR A 111 -0.78 22.47 -1.04
N LEU A 112 -0.23 21.25 -1.00
CA LEU A 112 1.03 20.91 -1.65
C LEU A 112 0.94 21.00 -3.17
N ALA A 113 -0.14 20.52 -3.79
CA ALA A 113 -0.29 20.51 -5.23
C ALA A 113 -0.49 21.93 -5.80
N GLU A 114 -1.39 22.72 -5.21
CA GLU A 114 -1.89 23.97 -5.81
C GLU A 114 -1.30 25.24 -5.19
N TYR A 115 -0.99 25.26 -3.90
CA TYR A 115 -0.68 26.51 -3.17
C TYR A 115 0.76 26.60 -2.64
N ALA A 116 1.42 25.48 -2.40
CA ALA A 116 2.71 25.45 -1.72
C ALA A 116 3.82 26.00 -2.62
N SER A 117 4.56 26.97 -2.09
CA SER A 117 5.83 27.44 -2.66
C SER A 117 6.91 26.37 -2.54
N GLU A 118 7.97 26.47 -3.36
CA GLU A 118 9.07 25.50 -3.38
C GLU A 118 9.66 25.23 -1.98
N ARG A 119 9.94 26.30 -1.21
CA ARG A 119 10.48 26.19 0.16
C ARG A 119 9.56 25.41 1.10
N MET A 120 8.24 25.56 0.93
CA MET A 120 7.27 24.88 1.78
C MET A 120 7.21 23.39 1.41
N ARG A 121 7.27 23.04 0.12
CA ARG A 121 7.35 21.65 -0.34
C ARG A 121 8.61 20.97 0.18
N GLU A 122 9.76 21.66 0.12
CA GLU A 122 11.05 21.19 0.66
C GLU A 122 11.03 20.94 2.18
N THR A 123 10.10 21.53 2.92
CA THR A 123 9.96 21.33 4.37
C THR A 123 8.91 20.27 4.71
N LEU A 124 7.72 20.36 4.10
CA LEU A 124 6.59 19.50 4.43
C LEU A 124 6.77 18.06 3.93
N LYS A 125 7.34 17.86 2.73
CA LYS A 125 7.53 16.51 2.19
C LYS A 125 8.44 15.64 3.07
N PRO A 126 9.63 16.11 3.51
CA PRO A 126 10.44 15.36 4.47
C PRO A 126 9.73 15.05 5.78
N ILE A 127 8.88 15.95 6.30
CA ILE A 127 8.11 15.69 7.53
C ILE A 127 7.14 14.52 7.32
N LEU A 128 6.43 14.50 6.19
CA LEU A 128 5.53 13.39 5.83
C LEU A 128 6.30 12.07 5.66
N GLU A 129 7.48 12.10 5.06
CA GLU A 129 8.36 10.93 4.92
C GLU A 129 8.85 10.41 6.27
N VAL A 130 9.23 11.32 7.19
CA VAL A 130 9.63 10.95 8.56
C VAL A 130 8.47 10.30 9.31
N LEU A 131 7.24 10.85 9.17
CA LEU A 131 6.04 10.24 9.75
C LEU A 131 5.80 8.83 9.18
N ALA A 132 5.97 8.64 7.86
CA ALA A 132 5.83 7.32 7.23
C ALA A 132 6.92 6.33 7.66
N GLY A 133 8.10 6.82 8.07
CA GLY A 133 9.23 6.01 8.52
C GLY A 133 9.13 5.50 9.95
N VAL A 134 8.15 5.96 10.74
CA VAL A 134 7.98 5.50 12.13
C VAL A 134 7.54 4.03 12.15
N PRO A 135 8.22 3.14 12.90
CA PRO A 135 7.84 1.73 12.97
C PRO A 135 6.40 1.56 13.47
N THR A 136 5.62 0.70 12.81
CA THR A 136 4.18 0.50 13.12
C THR A 136 3.92 0.09 14.57
N ILE A 137 4.84 -0.65 15.20
CA ILE A 137 4.75 -1.03 16.61
C ILE A 137 4.77 0.18 17.56
N VAL A 138 5.49 1.25 17.20
CA VAL A 138 5.56 2.49 18.00
C VAL A 138 4.19 3.16 18.04
N TYR A 139 3.49 3.20 16.91
CA TYR A 139 2.13 3.70 16.85
C TYR A 139 1.16 2.88 17.71
N GLY A 140 1.25 1.54 17.66
CA GLY A 140 0.45 0.67 18.51
C GLY A 140 0.67 0.92 20.00
N TYR A 141 1.94 1.06 20.42
CA TYR A 141 2.28 1.37 21.81
C TYR A 141 1.84 2.79 22.21
N PHE A 142 1.99 3.78 21.33
CA PHE A 142 1.54 5.15 21.54
C PHE A 142 0.01 5.24 21.71
N ALA A 143 -0.75 4.48 20.93
CA ALA A 143 -2.21 4.39 21.06
C ALA A 143 -2.62 3.91 22.45
N LEU A 144 -1.92 2.91 23.00
CA LEU A 144 -2.24 2.33 24.30
C LEU A 144 -1.73 3.18 25.47
N THR A 145 -0.56 3.80 25.35
CA THR A 145 0.10 4.47 26.49
C THR A 145 -0.13 5.97 26.56
N VAL A 146 -0.50 6.60 25.45
CA VAL A 146 -0.73 8.05 25.39
C VAL A 146 -2.18 8.35 25.04
N VAL A 147 -2.65 7.85 23.91
CA VAL A 147 -4.00 8.21 23.40
C VAL A 147 -5.10 7.61 24.27
N THR A 148 -4.98 6.34 24.66
CA THR A 148 -6.00 5.70 25.51
C THR A 148 -6.13 6.38 26.89
N PRO A 149 -5.05 6.63 27.65
CA PRO A 149 -5.16 7.37 28.91
C PRO A 149 -5.72 8.77 28.73
N PHE A 150 -5.36 9.46 27.64
CA PHE A 150 -5.93 10.77 27.31
C PHE A 150 -7.45 10.69 27.11
N LEU A 151 -7.94 9.73 26.30
CA LEU A 151 -9.38 9.53 26.09
C LEU A 151 -10.11 9.11 27.37
N ARG A 152 -9.49 8.26 28.20
CA ARG A 152 -10.05 7.88 29.52
C ARG A 152 -10.13 9.07 30.47
N GLY A 153 -9.20 10.02 30.40
CA GLY A 153 -9.25 11.27 31.15
C GLY A 153 -10.40 12.19 30.71
N LEU A 154 -10.76 12.17 29.42
CA LEU A 154 -11.84 13.00 28.87
C LEU A 154 -13.24 12.38 29.03
N PHE A 155 -13.36 11.08 28.75
CA PHE A 155 -14.66 10.38 28.68
C PHE A 155 -14.93 9.47 29.88
N GLY A 156 -13.97 9.33 30.79
CA GLY A 156 -14.04 8.46 31.95
C GLY A 156 -13.49 7.05 31.67
N SER A 157 -12.90 6.46 32.70
CA SER A 157 -12.32 5.11 32.65
C SER A 157 -13.35 3.99 32.56
N GLU A 158 -14.61 4.28 32.88
CA GLU A 158 -15.75 3.36 32.75
C GLU A 158 -16.30 3.31 31.31
N THR A 159 -16.19 4.42 30.57
CA THR A 159 -16.64 4.52 29.17
C THR A 159 -15.61 4.00 28.18
N VAL A 160 -14.32 4.28 28.44
CA VAL A 160 -13.23 3.93 27.53
C VAL A 160 -12.40 2.81 28.12
N GLU A 161 -12.45 1.65 27.46
CA GLU A 161 -11.65 0.49 27.81
C GLU A 161 -10.16 0.69 27.48
N VAL A 162 -9.30 -0.11 28.10
CA VAL A 162 -7.85 -0.11 27.84
C VAL A 162 -7.55 -0.49 26.38
N TYR A 163 -8.31 -1.46 25.85
CA TYR A 163 -8.25 -1.83 24.44
C TYR A 163 -9.50 -1.31 23.75
N ASN A 164 -9.39 -0.18 23.06
CA ASN A 164 -10.52 0.44 22.39
C ASN A 164 -10.18 0.80 20.94
N THR A 165 -11.20 0.72 20.08
CA THR A 165 -11.08 0.97 18.63
C THR A 165 -10.91 2.45 18.31
N LEU A 166 -11.33 3.36 19.20
CA LEU A 166 -11.20 4.80 18.99
C LEU A 166 -9.73 5.24 19.00
N SER A 167 -8.97 4.87 20.03
CA SER A 167 -7.53 5.13 20.10
C SER A 167 -6.80 4.54 18.89
N ALA A 168 -7.10 3.28 18.55
CA ALA A 168 -6.50 2.62 17.40
C ALA A 168 -6.82 3.35 16.10
N GLY A 169 -8.07 3.74 15.88
CA GLY A 169 -8.52 4.47 14.70
C GLY A 169 -7.86 5.84 14.56
N LEU A 170 -7.80 6.63 15.64
CA LEU A 170 -7.16 7.95 15.64
C LEU A 170 -5.68 7.86 15.27
N VAL A 171 -4.95 6.94 15.90
CA VAL A 171 -3.51 6.76 15.63
C VAL A 171 -3.26 6.18 14.25
N MET A 172 -4.08 5.22 13.80
CA MET A 172 -4.00 4.71 12.43
C MET A 172 -4.30 5.80 11.40
N GLY A 173 -5.19 6.75 11.71
CA GLY A 173 -5.44 7.93 10.88
C GLY A 173 -4.18 8.78 10.68
N ILE A 174 -3.38 9.00 11.73
CA ILE A 174 -2.10 9.69 11.64
C ILE A 174 -1.08 8.87 10.84
N LEU A 175 -1.03 7.56 11.08
CA LEU A 175 -0.12 6.63 10.40
C LEU A 175 -0.33 6.61 8.88
N ILE A 176 -1.59 6.59 8.41
CA ILE A 176 -1.90 6.56 6.97
C ILE A 176 -1.96 7.96 6.33
N LEU A 177 -1.84 9.03 7.11
CA LEU A 177 -1.89 10.41 6.59
C LEU A 177 -0.85 10.67 5.49
N PRO A 178 0.44 10.29 5.63
CA PRO A 178 1.43 10.51 4.57
C PRO A 178 1.07 9.77 3.27
N LEU A 179 0.51 8.56 3.39
CA LEU A 179 0.07 7.77 2.26
C LEU A 179 -1.07 8.47 1.50
N ILE A 180 -2.12 8.89 2.22
CA ILE A 180 -3.26 9.61 1.61
C ILE A 180 -2.80 10.93 0.99
N SER A 181 -2.00 11.72 1.71
CA SER A 181 -1.49 12.99 1.20
C SER A 181 -0.68 12.81 -0.08
N SER A 182 0.23 11.83 -0.12
CA SER A 182 1.09 11.58 -1.29
C SER A 182 0.26 11.11 -2.49
N MET A 183 -0.62 10.12 -2.29
CA MET A 183 -1.49 9.61 -3.35
C MET A 183 -2.41 10.71 -3.93
N CYS A 184 -2.97 11.56 -3.07
CA CYS A 184 -3.82 12.66 -3.51
C CYS A 184 -3.02 13.77 -4.20
N GLU A 185 -1.80 14.10 -3.73
CA GLU A 185 -0.94 15.11 -4.36
C GLU A 185 -0.55 14.66 -5.77
N ASP A 186 -0.15 13.39 -5.94
CA ASP A 186 0.19 12.81 -7.24
C ASP A 186 -1.01 12.83 -8.20
N ALA A 187 -2.20 12.46 -7.69
CA ALA A 187 -3.43 12.51 -8.47
C ALA A 187 -3.76 13.94 -8.92
N LEU A 188 -3.70 14.93 -8.04
CA LEU A 188 -3.96 16.33 -8.36
C LEU A 188 -2.92 16.89 -9.34
N SER A 189 -1.63 16.60 -9.10
CA SER A 189 -0.52 17.09 -9.93
C SER A 189 -0.52 16.49 -11.34
N SER A 190 -1.18 15.34 -11.53
CA SER A 190 -1.33 14.68 -12.83
C SER A 190 -2.33 15.37 -13.76
N VAL A 191 -3.15 16.30 -13.25
CA VAL A 191 -4.18 17.00 -14.04
C VAL A 191 -3.51 17.97 -15.04
N PRO A 192 -3.79 17.86 -16.36
CA PRO A 192 -3.23 18.75 -17.37
C PRO A 192 -3.57 20.22 -17.13
N ARG A 193 -2.58 21.11 -17.36
CA ARG A 193 -2.76 22.56 -17.18
C ARG A 193 -3.91 23.12 -18.01
N SER A 194 -4.10 22.62 -19.23
CA SER A 194 -5.16 23.06 -20.14
C SER A 194 -6.57 22.86 -19.57
N LEU A 195 -6.82 21.78 -18.83
CA LEU A 195 -8.12 21.55 -18.18
C LEU A 195 -8.37 22.56 -17.06
N ARG A 196 -7.33 22.94 -16.33
CA ARG A 196 -7.43 23.96 -15.27
C ARG A 196 -7.67 25.34 -15.85
N GLU A 197 -6.91 25.72 -16.89
CA GLU A 197 -7.08 26.99 -17.59
C GLU A 197 -8.47 27.11 -18.23
N ALA A 198 -8.99 26.03 -18.81
CA ALA A 198 -10.36 25.99 -19.32
C ALA A 198 -11.41 26.16 -18.22
N ALA A 199 -11.23 25.53 -17.05
CA ALA A 199 -12.13 25.70 -15.91
C ALA A 199 -12.15 27.15 -15.39
N TYR A 200 -10.97 27.79 -15.28
CA TYR A 200 -10.88 29.21 -14.92
C TYR A 200 -11.56 30.12 -15.95
N ALA A 201 -11.41 29.83 -17.26
CA ALA A 201 -12.09 30.57 -18.32
C ALA A 201 -13.63 30.43 -18.27
N MET A 202 -14.13 29.32 -17.72
CA MET A 202 -15.57 29.07 -17.49
C MET A 202 -16.09 29.69 -16.18
N GLY A 203 -15.23 30.39 -15.42
CA GLY A 203 -15.62 31.06 -14.17
C GLY A 203 -15.54 30.19 -12.92
N ALA A 204 -14.87 29.03 -12.98
CA ALA A 204 -14.48 28.32 -11.77
C ALA A 204 -13.40 29.15 -11.03
N THR A 205 -13.53 29.29 -9.71
CA THR A 205 -12.58 29.99 -8.83
C THR A 205 -11.79 29.00 -7.99
#